data_AF-A0A7J7KJK2-F1
#
_entry.id   AF-A0A7J7KJK2-F1
#
_cell.length_a   1.000
_cell.length_b   1.000
_cell.length_c   1.000
_cell.angle_alpha   90.00
_cell.angle_beta   90.00
_cell.angle_gamma   90.00
#
_symmetry.space_group_name_H-M   'P 1'
#
loop_
_entity.id
_entity.type
_entity.pdbx_description
1 polymer ?
#
loop_
_entity_poly.entity_id
_entity_poly.type
_entity_poly.pdbx_seq_one_letter_code
_entity_poly.pdbx_strand_id
1 'polypeptide(L)' 'MKGYVVLAGDADPLDTVSHFPVLCEENNTPYVWVPTRRDLGLAVGSGAALCAFIKPDESYEETYDQVYEKIKSLPLPPSV' A
#
# COMPACT_ATOMS: atom_id res chain seq x y z
N MET A 1 11.29 -9.74 1.83
CA MET A 1 11.58 -8.29 1.65
C MET A 1 10.89 -7.55 2.78
N LYS A 2 11.51 -6.54 3.41
CA LYS A 2 10.84 -5.70 4.43
C LYS A 2 10.26 -4.46 3.73
N GLY A 3 8.99 -4.16 4.00
CA GLY A 3 8.26 -3.06 3.39
C GLY A 3 6.77 -3.18 3.66
N TYR A 4 6.00 -2.22 3.15
CA TYR A 4 4.54 -2.28 3.08
C TYR A 4 4.05 -1.77 1.72
N VAL A 5 2.84 -2.21 1.34
CA VAL A 5 2.23 -1.86 0.06
C VAL A 5 1.10 -0.86 0.27
N VAL A 6 1.02 0.16 -0.58
CA VAL A 6 -0.10 1.10 -0.65
C VAL A 6 -0.84 0.88 -1.97
N LEU A 7 -2.15 0.68 -1.91
CA LEU A 7 -3.02 0.38 -3.06
C LEU A 7 -4.08 1.47 -3.23
N ALA A 8 -4.33 1.90 -4.46
CA ALA A 8 -5.40 2.83 -4.77
C ALA A 8 -6.75 2.11 -4.92
N GLY A 9 -7.76 2.53 -4.14
CA GLY A 9 -9.10 1.93 -4.14
C GLY A 9 -10.02 2.38 -5.28
N ASP A 10 -9.66 3.44 -6.01
CA ASP A 10 -10.38 3.96 -7.18
C ASP A 10 -9.79 3.47 -8.51
N ALA A 11 -9.05 2.35 -8.48
CA ALA A 11 -8.50 1.74 -9.68
C ALA A 11 -9.64 1.29 -10.61
N ASP A 12 -9.58 1.72 -11.87
CA ASP A 12 -10.53 1.35 -12.92
C ASP A 12 -9.75 0.93 -14.17
N PRO A 13 -9.79 -0.36 -14.58
CA PRO A 13 -10.53 -1.46 -13.93
C PRO A 13 -9.85 -1.96 -12.64
N LEU A 14 -10.66 -2.39 -11.67
CA LEU A 14 -10.20 -2.91 -10.36
C LEU A 14 -9.29 -4.14 -10.49
N ASP A 15 -9.44 -4.91 -11.57
CA ASP A 15 -8.62 -6.09 -11.89
C ASP A 15 -7.11 -5.79 -11.89
N THR A 16 -6.75 -4.53 -12.12
CA THR A 16 -5.35 -4.05 -12.11
C THR A 16 -4.71 -4.13 -10.72
N VAL A 17 -5.49 -4.09 -9.64
CA VAL A 17 -5.00 -4.08 -8.25
C VAL A 17 -5.56 -5.21 -7.38
N SER A 18 -6.60 -5.92 -7.84
CA SER A 18 -7.31 -6.95 -7.06
C SER A 18 -6.46 -8.15 -6.65
N HIS A 19 -5.36 -8.42 -7.36
CA HIS A 19 -4.44 -9.51 -7.07
C HIS A 19 -3.38 -9.16 -5.99
N PHE A 20 -3.20 -7.88 -5.65
CA PHE A 20 -2.19 -7.46 -4.68
C PHE A 20 -2.48 -7.90 -3.24
N PRO A 21 -3.71 -7.80 -2.70
CA PRO A 21 -4.01 -8.27 -1.34
C PRO A 21 -3.61 -9.72 -1.11
N VAL A 22 -4.00 -10.61 -2.04
CA VAL A 22 -3.65 -12.04 -1.99
C VAL A 22 -2.14 -12.23 -1.99
N LEU A 23 -1.43 -11.56 -2.90
CA LEU A 23 0.03 -11.60 -2.96
C LEU A 23 0.70 -11.09 -1.67
N CYS A 24 0.12 -10.05 -1.04
CA CYS A 24 0.64 -9.48 0.20
C CYS A 24 0.43 -10.44 1.38
N GLU A 25 -0.72 -11.11 1.44
CA GLU A 25 -1.05 -12.10 2.47
C GLU A 25 -0.16 -13.34 2.39
N GLU A 26 0.05 -13.89 1.18
CA GLU A 26 0.98 -15.02 0.96
C GLU A 26 2.42 -14.69 1.41
N ASN A 27 2.84 -13.44 1.22
CA ASN A 27 4.18 -12.97 1.57
C ASN A 27 4.27 -12.33 2.98
N ASN A 28 3.21 -12.36 3.77
CA ASN A 28 3.14 -11.68 5.09
C ASN A 28 3.59 -10.20 5.03
N THR A 29 3.27 -9.52 3.93
CA THR A 29 3.61 -8.11 3.71
C THR A 29 2.40 -7.24 4.08
N PRO A 30 2.53 -6.31 5.03
CA PRO A 30 1.44 -5.40 5.36
C PRO A 30 1.06 -4.53 4.16
N TYR A 31 -0.24 -4.26 4.01
CA TYR A 31 -0.76 -3.43 2.94
C TYR A 31 -1.92 -2.55 3.40
N VAL A 32 -2.14 -1.44 2.69
CA VAL A 32 -3.22 -0.49 3.00
C VAL A 32 -3.83 0.07 1.73
N TRP A 33 -5.13 0.36 1.79
CA TRP A 33 -5.85 1.04 0.71
C TRP A 33 -5.94 2.54 0.97
N VAL A 34 -5.68 3.33 -0.06
CA VAL A 34 -5.96 4.77 -0.09
C VAL A 34 -7.16 5.04 -0.99
N PRO A 35 -8.00 6.05 -0.67
CA PRO A 35 -9.23 6.30 -1.42
C PRO A 35 -8.99 6.66 -2.90
N THR A 36 -7.91 7.40 -3.20
CA THR A 36 -7.67 7.90 -4.56
C THR A 36 -6.26 7.61 -5.07
N ARG A 37 -6.14 7.21 -6.34
CA ARG A 37 -4.88 7.05 -7.07
C ARG A 37 -4.21 8.40 -7.33
N ARG A 38 -4.98 9.48 -7.30
CA ARG A 38 -4.46 10.85 -7.49
C ARG A 38 -3.52 11.22 -6.35
N ASP A 39 -3.93 10.98 -5.11
CA ASP A 39 -3.11 11.30 -3.93
C ASP A 39 -1.86 10.42 -3.90
N LEU A 40 -2.01 9.13 -4.20
CA LEU A 40 -0.89 8.20 -4.34
C LEU A 40 0.09 8.66 -5.42
N GLY A 41 -0.44 9.04 -6.58
CA GLY A 41 0.37 9.49 -7.70
C GLY A 41 1.15 10.77 -7.43
N LEU A 42 0.52 11.73 -6.73
CA LEU A 42 1.20 12.96 -6.28
C LEU A 42 2.33 12.65 -5.29
N ALA A 43 2.10 11.73 -4.35
CA ALA A 43 3.11 11.33 -3.36
C ALA A 43 4.31 10.61 -3.98
N VAL A 44 4.08 9.78 -4.99
CA VAL A 44 5.14 9.02 -5.68
C VAL A 44 5.83 9.85 -6.78
N GLY A 45 5.24 10.98 -7.19
CA GLY A 45 5.73 11.79 -8.31
C GLY A 45 5.34 11.23 -9.69
N SER A 46 4.32 10.38 -9.75
CA SER A 46 3.78 9.79 -10.99
C SER A 46 2.26 9.86 -10.98
N GLY A 47 1.66 10.65 -11.89
CA GLY A 47 0.21 10.90 -11.92
C GLY A 47 -0.70 9.68 -12.19
N ALA A 48 -0.13 8.49 -12.36
CA ALA A 48 -0.84 7.25 -12.66
C ALA A 48 -0.49 6.09 -11.72
N ALA A 49 0.16 6.34 -10.58
CA ALA A 49 0.48 5.27 -9.63
C ALA A 49 -0.80 4.65 -9.02
N LEU A 50 -1.00 3.35 -9.23
CA LEU A 50 -2.06 2.56 -8.61
C LEU A 50 -1.59 1.76 -7.39
N CYS A 51 -0.29 1.50 -7.33
CA CYS A 51 0.36 0.85 -6.20
C CYS A 51 1.72 1.49 -5.92
N ALA A 52 2.17 1.41 -4.67
CA ALA A 52 3.52 1.75 -4.27
C ALA A 52 4.02 0.74 -3.24
N PHE A 53 5.28 0.35 -3.35
CA PHE A 53 5.96 -0.46 -2.35
C PHE A 53 6.99 0.40 -1.62
N ILE A 54 6.78 0.60 -0.32
CA ILE A 54 7.62 1.44 0.51
C ILE A 54 8.63 0.54 1.21
N LYS A 55 9.91 0.80 0.97
CA LYS A 55 11.01 0.13 1.64
C LYS A 55 11.42 0.94 2.87
N PRO A 56 11.94 0.28 3.93
CA PRO A 56 12.58 1.00 5.01
C PRO A 56 13.81 1.75 4.48
N ASP A 57 14.01 2.97 4.96
CA ASP A 57 15.14 3.83 4.63
C ASP A 57 15.49 4.68 5.85
N GLU A 58 16.79 4.96 6.04
CA GLU A 58 17.29 5.74 7.18
C GLU A 58 16.78 7.19 7.17
N SER A 59 16.45 7.75 6.00
CA SER A 59 16.00 9.14 5.88
C SER A 59 14.61 9.41 6.45
N TYR A 60 13.81 8.37 6.70
CA TYR A 60 12.45 8.50 7.24
C TYR A 60 12.06 7.35 8.18
N GLU A 61 13.05 6.74 8.86
CA GLU A 61 12.88 5.56 9.72
C GLU A 61 11.75 5.73 10.75
N GLU A 62 11.73 6.84 11.49
CA GLU A 62 10.71 7.10 12.51
C GLU A 62 9.30 7.13 11.91
N THR A 63 9.14 7.73 10.73
CA THR A 63 7.82 7.80 10.06
C THR A 63 7.44 6.44 9.49
N TYR A 64 8.42 5.69 8.95
CA TYR A 64 8.22 4.35 8.43
C TYR A 64 7.68 3.42 9.52
N ASP A 65 8.31 3.39 10.70
CA ASP A 65 7.91 2.51 11.80
C ASP A 65 6.50 2.83 12.32
N GLN A 66 6.17 4.12 12.45
CA GLN A 66 4.83 4.56 12.84
C GLN A 66 3.76 4.07 11.85
N VAL A 67 4.00 4.22 10.55
CA VAL A 67 3.06 3.79 9.51
C VAL A 67 2.98 2.27 9.47
N TYR A 68 4.12 1.58 9.55
CA TYR A 68 4.20 0.13 9.48
C TYR A 68 3.42 -0.56 10.61
N GLU A 69 3.60 -0.10 11.86
CA GLU A 69 2.85 -0.64 13.00
C GLU A 69 1.36 -0.30 12.93
N LYS A 70 1.02 0.90 12.43
CA LYS A 70 -0.38 1.28 12.23
C LYS A 70 -1.06 0.38 11.19
N ILE A 71 -0.41 0.12 10.04
CA ILE A 71 -0.97 -0.76 9.00
C ILE A 71 -1.21 -2.16 9.54
N LYS A 72 -0.28 -2.72 10.32
CA LYS A 72 -0.47 -4.04 10.96
C LYS A 72 -1.63 -4.09 11.94
N SER A 73 -1.92 -2.97 12.61
CA SER A 73 -3.03 -2.87 13.57
C SER A 73 -4.40 -2.72 12.90
N LEU A 74 -4.44 -2.40 11.60
CA LEU A 74 -5.69 -2.27 10.87
C LEU A 74 -6.32 -3.65 10.65
N PRO A 75 -7.66 -3.76 10.72
CA PRO A 75 -8.33 -4.97 10.31
C PRO A 75 -8.05 -5.19 8.82
N LEU A 76 -7.85 -6.46 8.44
CA LEU A 76 -7.80 -6.82 7.03
C LEU A 76 -9.11 -6.36 6.37
N PRO A 77 -9.03 -5.76 5.17
CA PRO A 77 -10.24 -5.43 4.43
C PRO A 77 -11.07 -6.71 4.23
N PRO A 78 -12.41 -6.63 4.29
CA PRO A 78 -13.25 -7.78 4.09
C PRO A 78 -12.90 -8.43 2.75
N SER A 79 -12.60 -9.72 2.77
CA SER A 79 -12.47 -10.53 1.56
C SER A 79 -13.81 -10.43 0.83
N VAL A 80 -13.83 -9.68 -0.27
CA VAL A 80 -14.97 -9.65 -1.19
C VAL A 80 -15.28 -11.03 -1.72
#